data_AF-A0A528D786-F1
#
_entry.id   AF-A0A528D786-F1
#
_cell.length_a   1.000
_cell.length_b   1.000
_cell.length_c   1.000
_cell.angle_alpha   90.00
_cell.angle_beta   90.00
_cell.angle_gamma   90.00
#
_symmetry.space_group_name_H-M   'P 1'
#
loop_
_entity.id
_entity.type
_entity.pdbx_description
1 polymer ?
#
loop_
_entity_poly.entity_id
_entity_poly.type
_entity_poly.pdbx_seq_one_letter_code
_entity_poly.pdbx_strand_id
1 'polypeptide(L)' 'ERLRPIAPLGRPAVSRRLVFTETMAMNATGMEMGFLINGKAFDMERVDIVARAGETELWEIVNQADMDHPFHVHGTQFQV' A
#
# COMPACT_ATOMS: atom_id res chain seq x y z
N GLU A 1 -6.87 -8.94 31.76
CA GLU A 1 -6.58 -7.53 31.44
C GLU A 1 -7.29 -7.16 30.13
N ARG A 2 -7.91 -5.98 30.02
CA ARG A 2 -8.69 -5.58 28.83
C ARG A 2 -8.08 -4.31 28.25
N LEU A 3 -7.70 -4.35 26.97
CA LEU A 3 -7.17 -3.19 26.26
C LEU A 3 -8.23 -2.08 26.17
N ARG A 4 -7.78 -0.83 26.15
CA ARG A 4 -8.67 0.32 25.95
C ARG A 4 -9.29 0.27 24.54
N PRO A 5 -10.58 0.61 24.38
CA PRO A 5 -11.15 0.75 23.06
C PRO A 5 -10.52 1.94 22.32
N ILE A 6 -10.29 1.79 21.02
CA ILE A 6 -9.90 2.88 20.13
C ILE A 6 -11.17 3.37 19.43
N ALA A 7 -11.42 4.68 19.45
CA ALA A 7 -12.56 5.26 18.77
C ALA A 7 -12.41 5.07 17.24
N PRO A 8 -13.45 4.62 16.52
CA PRO A 8 -13.40 4.50 15.06
C PRO A 8 -13.05 5.83 14.39
N LEU A 9 -12.30 5.78 13.30
CA LEU A 9 -12.12 6.95 12.44
C LEU A 9 -13.46 7.40 11.84
N GLY A 10 -13.56 8.68 11.48
CA GLY A 10 -14.74 9.24 10.80
C GLY A 10 -15.00 8.60 9.44
N ARG A 11 -16.16 8.90 8.83
CA ARG A 11 -16.52 8.39 7.49
C ARG A 11 -15.42 8.74 6.48
N PRO A 12 -14.94 7.77 5.68
CA PRO A 12 -13.91 8.05 4.68
C PRO A 12 -14.44 9.01 3.61
N ALA A 13 -13.65 10.02 3.27
CA ALA A 13 -13.91 10.97 2.20
C ALA A 13 -13.51 10.41 0.83
N VAL A 14 -12.49 9.55 0.81
CA VAL A 14 -11.93 8.91 -0.40
C VAL A 14 -11.70 7.43 -0.12
N SER A 15 -11.95 6.59 -1.13
CA SER A 15 -11.52 5.19 -1.13
C SER A 15 -10.40 5.00 -2.15
N ARG A 16 -9.34 4.29 -1.76
CA ARG A 16 -8.20 3.95 -2.61
C ARG A 16 -7.97 2.46 -2.62
N ARG A 17 -7.40 1.97 -3.71
CA ARG A 17 -6.99 0.58 -3.85
C ARG A 17 -5.53 0.54 -4.25
N LEU A 18 -4.73 -0.18 -3.46
CA LEU A 18 -3.31 -0.39 -3.66
C LEU A 18 -3.10 -1.89 -3.87
N VAL A 19 -2.69 -2.25 -5.08
CA VAL A 19 -2.52 -3.65 -5.50
C VAL A 19 -1.03 -3.96 -5.58
N PHE A 20 -0.57 -4.93 -4.81
CA PHE A 20 0.79 -5.44 -4.89
C PHE A 20 0.83 -6.52 -5.97
N THR A 21 1.76 -6.39 -6.90
CA THR A 21 2.04 -7.39 -7.92
C THR A 21 3.55 -7.60 -8.04
N GLU A 22 3.93 -8.72 -8.62
CA GLU A 22 5.32 -9.00 -8.95
C GLU A 22 5.47 -9.42 -10.41
N THR A 23 6.69 -9.28 -10.93
CA THR A 23 7.06 -9.70 -12.28
C THR A 23 8.30 -10.56 -12.21
N MET A 24 8.35 -11.57 -13.07
CA MET A 24 9.50 -12.44 -13.25
C MET A 24 9.96 -12.33 -14.70
N ALA A 25 11.20 -11.91 -14.91
CA ALA A 25 11.83 -11.89 -16.22
C ALA A 25 13.10 -12.73 -16.21
N MET A 26 13.32 -13.49 -17.29
CA MET A 26 14.59 -14.18 -17.51
C MET A 26 15.45 -13.35 -18.45
N ASN A 27 16.63 -12.95 -18.00
CA ASN A 27 17.60 -12.21 -18.79
C ASN A 27 18.91 -13.00 -18.93
N ALA A 28 19.85 -12.50 -19.75
CA ALA A 28 21.12 -13.20 -20.04
C ALA A 28 22.00 -13.41 -18.78
N THR A 29 21.74 -12.66 -17.71
CA THR A 29 22.49 -12.71 -16.44
C THR A 29 21.75 -13.43 -15.31
N GLY A 30 20.51 -13.88 -15.54
CA GLY A 30 19.71 -14.62 -14.57
C GLY A 30 18.24 -14.19 -14.51
N MET A 31 17.62 -14.52 -13.38
CA MET A 31 16.22 -14.19 -13.09
C MET A 31 16.14 -12.82 -12.42
N GLU A 32 15.29 -11.96 -12.96
CA GLU A 32 15.04 -10.62 -12.45
C GLU A 32 13.61 -10.55 -11.90
N MET A 33 13.51 -10.12 -10.64
CA MET A 33 12.25 -9.92 -9.93
C MET A 33 11.93 -8.44 -9.86
N GLY A 34 10.71 -8.06 -10.23
CA GLY A 34 10.19 -6.71 -10.03
C GLY A 34 9.01 -6.70 -9.08
N PHE A 35 9.01 -5.82 -8.08
CA PHE A 35 7.90 -5.61 -7.16
C PHE A 35 7.20 -4.29 -7.44
N LEU A 36 5.87 -4.32 -7.50
CA LEU A 36 5.07 -3.22 -8.00
C LEU A 36 3.92 -2.90 -7.05
N ILE A 37 3.55 -1.62 -6.99
CA ILE A 37 2.28 -1.17 -6.42
C ILE A 37 1.48 -0.51 -7.54
N ASN A 38 0.24 -0.96 -7.75
CA ASN A 38 -0.61 -0.51 -8.85
C ASN A 38 0.10 -0.59 -10.22
N GLY A 39 0.88 -1.66 -10.44
CA GLY A 39 1.59 -1.93 -11.69
C GLY A 39 2.83 -1.07 -11.94
N LYS A 40 3.29 -0.29 -10.96
CA LYS A 40 4.45 0.58 -11.11
C LYS A 40 5.55 0.22 -10.11
N ALA A 41 6.79 0.25 -10.59
CA ALA A 41 7.96 0.27 -9.73
C ALA A 41 8.12 1.65 -9.09
N PHE A 42 8.85 1.69 -7.99
CA PHE A 42 9.21 2.95 -7.33
C PHE A 42 9.98 3.89 -8.27
N ASP A 43 9.69 5.18 -8.16
CA ASP A 43 10.32 6.25 -8.94
C ASP A 43 10.43 7.49 -8.04
N MET A 44 11.66 7.96 -7.79
CA MET A 44 11.94 9.10 -6.91
C MET A 44 11.32 10.41 -7.42
N GLU A 45 11.03 10.52 -8.71
CA GLU A 45 10.52 11.74 -9.33
C GLU A 45 9.00 11.75 -9.47
N ARG A 46 8.31 10.68 -9.04
CA ARG A 46 6.86 10.54 -9.17
C ARG A 46 6.14 10.53 -7.81
N VAL A 47 5.04 11.28 -7.73
CA VAL A 47 4.09 11.23 -6.61
C VAL A 47 2.89 10.38 -7.00
N ASP A 48 2.75 9.19 -6.43
CA ASP A 48 1.64 8.28 -6.75
C ASP A 48 0.34 8.62 -6.00
N ILE A 49 0.43 9.22 -4.81
CA ILE A 49 -0.74 9.59 -3.99
C ILE A 49 -0.57 11.00 -3.42
N VAL A 50 -1.58 11.83 -3.64
CA VAL A 50 -1.77 13.11 -2.92
C VAL A 50 -3.02 12.96 -2.05
N ALA A 51 -2.85 13.08 -0.74
CA ALA A 51 -3.92 13.00 0.25
C ALA A 51 -4.13 14.38 0.89
N ARG A 52 -5.37 14.69 1.31
CA ARG A 52 -5.67 15.93 2.03
C ARG A 52 -5.43 15.74 3.52
N ALA A 53 -4.69 16.67 4.12
CA ALA A 53 -4.49 16.67 5.57
C ALA A 53 -5.83 16.75 6.32
N GLY A 54 -6.02 15.86 7.30
CA GLY A 54 -7.21 15.80 8.16
C GLY A 54 -8.39 15.03 7.61
N GLU A 55 -8.37 14.57 6.35
CA GLU A 55 -9.41 13.69 5.81
C GLU A 55 -9.12 12.23 6.14
N THR A 56 -10.14 11.48 6.57
CA THR A 56 -10.07 10.02 6.65
C THR A 56 -10.20 9.44 5.25
N GLU A 57 -9.36 8.47 4.91
CA GLU A 57 -9.47 7.69 3.68
C GLU A 57 -9.60 6.20 4.01
N LEU A 58 -10.29 5.45 3.14
CA LEU A 58 -10.35 3.99 3.18
C LEU A 58 -9.35 3.43 2.16
N TRP A 59 -8.35 2.67 2.60
CA TRP A 59 -7.36 2.07 1.72
C TRP A 59 -7.53 0.56 1.69
N GLU A 60 -7.89 0.03 0.53
CA GLU A 60 -7.89 -1.40 0.26
C GLU A 60 -6.49 -1.82 -0.19
N ILE A 61 -5.79 -2.56 0.66
CA ILE A 61 -4.49 -3.16 0.34
C ILE A 61 -4.74 -4.58 -0.17
N VAL A 62 -4.38 -4.85 -1.42
CA VAL A 62 -4.64 -6.12 -2.08
C VAL A 62 -3.34 -6.73 -2.53
N ASN A 63 -3.05 -7.91 -2.01
CA ASN A 63 -1.92 -8.70 -2.46
C ASN A 63 -2.34 -9.60 -3.63
N GLN A 64 -1.73 -9.38 -4.80
CA GLN A 64 -1.84 -10.26 -5.98
C GLN A 64 -0.47 -10.84 -6.39
N ALA A 65 0.55 -10.70 -5.54
CA ALA A 65 1.81 -11.42 -5.65
C ALA A 65 1.72 -12.79 -4.93
N ASP A 66 2.69 -13.66 -5.18
CA ASP A 66 2.72 -15.01 -4.61
C ASP A 66 3.32 -15.06 -3.20
N MET A 67 3.85 -13.94 -2.69
CA MET A 67 4.47 -13.83 -1.37
C MET A 67 3.74 -12.86 -0.43
N ASP A 68 3.89 -13.04 0.88
CA ASP A 68 3.31 -12.14 1.88
C ASP A 68 4.01 -10.76 1.90
N HIS A 69 3.23 -9.70 2.06
CA HIS A 69 3.72 -8.33 2.10
C HIS A 69 3.20 -7.55 3.31
N PRO A 70 4.06 -7.23 4.31
CA PRO A 70 3.69 -6.31 5.37
C PRO A 70 3.62 -4.88 4.83
N PHE A 71 2.45 -4.25 4.94
CA PHE A 71 2.26 -2.87 4.50
C PHE A 71 2.60 -1.87 5.62
N HIS A 72 3.41 -0.87 5.27
CA HIS A 72 3.74 0.26 6.11
C HIS A 72 3.48 1.58 5.36
N VAL A 73 2.92 2.57 6.05
CA VAL A 73 2.66 3.91 5.52
C VAL A 73 3.28 4.95 6.44
N HIS A 74 3.93 5.96 5.85
CA HIS A 74 4.59 7.03 6.59
C HIS A 74 3.60 8.13 7.01
N GLY A 75 3.94 8.87 8.05
CA GLY A 75 3.23 10.10 8.45
C GLY A 75 1.92 9.93 9.21
N THR A 76 1.44 8.70 9.43
CA THR A 76 0.19 8.46 10.16
C THR A 76 0.21 7.15 10.96
N GLN A 77 -0.86 6.92 11.71
CA GLN A 77 -1.32 5.62 12.19
C GLN A 77 -2.64 5.30 11.50
N PHE A 78 -2.97 4.02 11.30
CA PHE A 78 -4.23 3.60 10.66
C PHE A 78 -4.96 2.57 11.52
N GLN A 79 -6.24 2.36 11.21
CA GLN A 79 -7.09 1.33 11.82
C GLN A 79 -7.37 0.24 10.79
N VAL A 80 -7.35 -1.02 11.24
CA VAL A 80 -7.65 -2.22 10.46
C VAL A 80 -8.98 -2.79 10.89
#